data_AF-A0A3A4P8J9-F1
#
_entry.id   AF-A0A3A4P8J9-F1
#
_cell.length_a   1.000
_cell.length_b   1.000
_cell.length_c   1.000
_cell.angle_alpha   90.00
_cell.angle_beta   90.00
_cell.angle_gamma   90.00
#
_symmetry.space_group_name_H-M   'P 1'
#
loop_
_entity.id
_entity.type
_entity.pdbx_description
1 polymer ?
#
loop_
_entity_poly.entity_id
_entity_poly.type
_entity_poly.pdbx_seq_one_letter_code
_entity_poly.pdbx_strand_id
1 'polypeptide(L)' 'MCDRGEEPLEDMEALYLQRIRGMSGEQRLAISVGLSDAVKELAIAGIRRDHPGISDEELKSELLKRMYG' A
#
# COMPACT_ATOMS: atom_id res chain seq x y z
N MET A 1 -11.15 9.42 -31.69
CA MET A 1 -10.03 9.57 -30.74
C MET A 1 -10.65 10.00 -29.43
N CYS A 2 -10.59 9.17 -28.38
CA CYS A 2 -11.04 9.59 -27.07
C CYS A 2 -10.05 10.65 -26.56
N ASP A 3 -10.55 11.87 -26.42
CA ASP A 3 -9.88 12.95 -25.72
C ASP A 3 -9.71 12.50 -24.28
N ARG A 4 -8.51 12.02 -23.93
CA ARG A 4 -8.14 11.77 -22.53
C ARG A 4 -7.83 13.14 -21.95
N GLY A 5 -8.89 13.92 -21.72
CA GLY A 5 -8.82 15.17 -21.00
C GLY A 5 -8.09 14.91 -19.70
N GLU A 6 -7.01 15.64 -19.49
CA GLU A 6 -6.34 15.72 -18.20
C GLU A 6 -7.37 16.31 -17.23
N GLU A 7 -8.11 15.47 -16.52
CA GLU A 7 -8.94 15.96 -15.42
C GLU A 7 -8.00 16.64 -14.42
N PRO A 8 -8.32 17.88 -13.99
CA PRO A 8 -7.48 18.62 -13.06
C PRO A 8 -7.22 17.78 -11.81
N LEU A 9 -5.95 17.66 -11.41
CA LEU A 9 -5.56 16.88 -10.22
C LEU A 9 -6.30 17.33 -8.95
N GLU A 10 -6.69 18.62 -8.89
CA GLU A 10 -7.50 19.21 -7.81
C GLU A 10 -8.91 18.58 -7.72
N ASP A 11 -9.53 18.27 -8.86
CA ASP A 11 -10.84 17.62 -8.92
C ASP A 11 -10.74 16.16 -8.47
N MET A 12 -9.64 15.48 -8.81
CA MET A 12 -9.38 14.10 -8.40
C MET A 12 -9.14 13.98 -6.88
N GLU A 13 -8.40 14.91 -6.28
CA GLU A 13 -8.19 14.92 -4.83
C GLU A 13 -9.51 15.20 -4.09
N ALA A 14 -10.32 16.15 -4.58
CA ALA A 14 -11.62 16.44 -3.99
C ALA A 14 -12.57 15.23 -4.05
N LEU A 15 -12.65 14.55 -5.19
CA LEU A 15 -13.44 13.33 -5.38
C LEU A 15 -12.96 12.19 -4.47
N TYR A 16 -11.64 12.01 -4.38
CA TYR A 16 -11.03 11.02 -3.49
C TYR A 16 -11.40 11.26 -2.02
N LEU A 17 -11.25 12.51 -1.54
CA LEU A 17 -11.60 12.89 -0.18
C LEU A 17 -13.09 12.75 0.09
N GLN A 18 -13.95 13.12 -0.85
CA GLN A 18 -15.39 12.93 -0.73
C GLN A 18 -15.72 11.44 -0.58
N ARG A 19 -15.09 10.58 -1.37
CA ARG A 19 -15.29 9.13 -1.31
C ARG A 19 -14.85 8.55 0.04
N ILE A 20 -13.70 8.96 0.57
CA ILE A 20 -13.21 8.51 1.89
C ILE A 20 -14.09 8.99 3.03
N ARG A 21 -14.57 10.24 2.97
CA ARG A 21 -15.47 10.81 3.98
C ARG A 21 -16.82 10.11 4.00
N GLY A 22 -17.30 9.62 2.86
CA GLY A 22 -18.52 8.84 2.75
C GLY A 22 -18.42 7.39 3.24
N MET A 23 -17.22 6.89 3.55
CA MET A 23 -17.04 5.52 4.04
C MET A 23 -17.36 5.39 5.53
N SER A 24 -17.85 4.22 5.93
CA SER A 24 -17.90 3.82 7.35
C SER A 24 -16.50 3.58 7.91
N GLY A 25 -16.39 3.49 9.24
CA GLY A 25 -15.11 3.17 9.89
C GLY A 25 -14.60 1.79 9.47
N GLU A 26 -15.49 0.82 9.37
CA GLU A 26 -15.22 -0.56 8.98
C GLU A 26 -14.72 -0.65 7.53
N GLN A 27 -15.32 0.12 6.61
CA GLN A 27 -14.87 0.18 5.22
C GLN A 27 -13.46 0.74 5.10
N ARG A 28 -13.17 1.83 5.83
CA ARG A 28 -11.81 2.39 5.88
C ARG A 28 -10.81 1.40 6.48
N LEU A 29 -11.20 0.71 7.56
CA LEU A 29 -10.35 -0.29 8.19
C LEU A 29 -10.04 -1.45 7.24
N ALA A 30 -11.03 -1.96 6.52
CA ALA A 30 -10.84 -3.04 5.55
C ALA A 30 -9.82 -2.67 4.46
N ILE A 31 -9.89 -1.44 3.93
CA ILE A 31 -8.93 -0.93 2.95
C ILE A 31 -7.53 -0.84 3.57
N SER A 32 -7.41 -0.27 4.77
CA SER A 32 -6.12 -0.11 5.45
C SER A 32 -5.46 -1.44 5.77
N VAL A 33 -6.23 -2.45 6.20
CA VAL A 33 -5.73 -3.80 6.47
C VAL A 33 -5.24 -4.44 5.17
N GLY A 34 -6.05 -4.40 4.11
CA GLY A 34 -5.65 -4.95 2.80
C GLY A 34 -4.39 -4.29 2.24
N LEU A 35 -4.27 -2.96 2.39
CA LEU A 35 -3.06 -2.24 1.99
C LEU A 35 -1.85 -2.64 2.83
N SER A 36 -2.02 -2.78 4.15
CA SER A 36 -0.96 -3.21 5.07
C SER A 36 -0.39 -4.56 4.67
N ASP A 37 -1.25 -5.52 4.33
CA ASP A 37 -0.82 -6.86 3.96
C ASP A 37 -0.14 -6.89 2.59
N ALA A 38 -0.69 -6.18 1.59
CA ALA A 38 -0.05 -6.04 0.28
C ALA A 38 1.35 -5.41 0.36
N VAL A 39 1.53 -4.39 1.21
CA VAL A 39 2.84 -3.76 1.43
C VAL A 39 3.83 -4.72 2.07
N LYS A 40 3.42 -5.52 3.06
CA LYS A 40 4.29 -6.55 3.68
C LYS A 40 4.70 -7.60 2.67
N GLU A 41 3.77 -8.10 1.85
CA GLU A 41 4.07 -9.09 0.82
C GLU A 41 5.07 -8.55 -0.21
N LEU A 42 4.88 -7.32 -0.66
CA LEU A 42 5.81 -6.64 -1.56
C LEU A 42 7.20 -6.49 -0.92
N ALA A 43 7.26 -6.08 0.35
CA ALA A 43 8.51 -5.96 1.09
C ALA A 43 9.23 -7.30 1.24
N ILE A 44 8.50 -8.37 1.60
CA ILE A 44 9.04 -9.74 1.69
C ILE A 44 9.61 -10.20 0.35
N ALA A 45 8.87 -9.98 -0.75
CA ALA A 45 9.34 -10.34 -2.08
C ALA A 45 10.62 -9.58 -2.45
N GLY A 46 10.69 -8.29 -2.12
CA GLY A 46 11.90 -7.47 -2.29
C GLY A 46 13.08 -7.99 -1.47
N ILE A 47 12.87 -8.28 -0.18
CA ILE A 47 13.92 -8.82 0.71
C ILE A 47 14.46 -10.14 0.14
N ARG A 48 13.60 -11.08 -0.23
CA ARG A 48 14.01 -12.38 -0.77
C ARG A 48 14.76 -12.28 -2.08
N ARG A 49 14.38 -11.31 -2.93
CA ARG A 49 15.10 -11.01 -4.17
C ARG A 49 16.51 -10.48 -3.89
N ASP A 50 16.63 -9.57 -2.94
CA ASP A 50 17.90 -8.92 -2.61
C ASP A 50 18.82 -9.82 -1.75
N HIS A 51 18.23 -10.78 -1.01
CA HIS A 51 18.91 -11.75 -0.15
C HIS A 51 18.46 -13.20 -0.45
N PRO A 52 18.95 -13.82 -1.52
CA PRO A 52 18.59 -15.21 -1.85
C PRO A 52 19.00 -16.18 -0.73
N GLY A 53 18.07 -17.02 -0.28
CA GLY A 53 18.32 -18.01 0.77
C GLY A 53 18.28 -17.46 2.20
N ILE A 54 17.82 -16.22 2.40
CA ILE A 54 17.58 -15.66 3.73
C ILE A 54 16.72 -16.60 4.59
N SER A 55 17.10 -16.78 5.86
CA SER A 55 16.30 -17.55 6.81
C SER A 55 15.00 -16.82 7.18
N ASP A 56 14.02 -17.53 7.72
CA ASP A 56 12.76 -16.91 8.14
C ASP A 56 12.96 -15.94 9.31
N GLU A 57 13.88 -16.24 10.23
CA GLU A 57 14.26 -15.35 11.33
C GLU A 57 14.89 -14.05 10.83
N GLU A 58 15.83 -14.14 9.88
CA GLU A 58 16.48 -12.98 9.28
C GLU A 58 15.50 -12.17 8.43
N LEU A 59 14.61 -12.83 7.69
CA LEU A 59 13.55 -12.18 6.91
C LEU A 59 12.62 -11.36 7.81
N LYS A 60 12.23 -11.91 8.97
CA LYS A 60 11.42 -11.17 9.96
C LYS A 60 12.18 -9.94 10.48
N SER A 61 13.46 -10.08 10.80
CA SER A 61 14.29 -8.97 11.26
C SER A 61 14.38 -7.86 10.21
N GLU A 62 14.66 -8.20 8.95
CA GLU A 62 14.74 -7.24 7.84
C GLU A 62 13.40 -6.60 7.50
N LEU A 63 12.31 -7.35 7.60
CA LEU A 63 10.96 -6.81 7.42
C LEU A 63 10.63 -5.79 8.51
N LEU A 64 10.94 -6.09 9.78
CA LEU A 64 10.70 -5.18 10.90
C LEU A 64 11.48 -3.87 10.73
N LYS A 65 12.76 -3.93 10.37
CA LYS A 65 13.58 -2.75 10.07
C LYS A 65 12.99 -1.90 8.94
N ARG A 66 12.51 -2.51 7.87
CA ARG A 66 11.86 -1.78 6.76
C ARG A 66 10.56 -1.11 7.18
N MET A 67 9.78 -1.76 8.04
CA MET A 67 8.47 -1.27 8.45
C MET A 67 8.51 -0.19 9.52
N TYR A 68 9.52 -0.23 10.40
CA TYR A 68 9.53 0.60 11.62
C TYR A 68 10.83 1.40 11.83
N GLY A 69 11.84 1.24 10.98
CA GLY A 69 13.16 1.84 11.14
C GLY A 69 13.99 1.17 12.24
#